data_AF-A0A081DGB2-F1
#
_entry.id   AF-A0A081DGB2-F1
#
_cell.length_a   1.000
_cell.length_b   1.000
_cell.length_c   1.000
_cell.angle_alpha   90.00
_cell.angle_beta   90.00
_cell.angle_gamma   90.00
#
_symmetry.space_group_name_H-M   'P 1'
#
loop_
_entity.id
_entity.type
_entity.pdbx_description
1 polymer ?
#
loop_
_entity_poly.entity_id
_entity_poly.type
_entity_poly.pdbx_seq_one_letter_code
_entity_poly.pdbx_strand_id
1 'polypeptide(L)' 'MYSFKGKEYPCCASLTMGIIGGKWKTVIIYHLIEGPLRYNELRKEMPTVTERTLSLQLKTLEEDGIVERKVYTTKHH' A
#
# COMPACT_ATOMS: atom_id res chain seq x y z
N MET A 1 7.59 21.28 12.06
CA MET A 1 6.46 20.87 11.21
C MET A 1 7.01 20.06 10.04
N TYR A 2 6.35 18.97 9.69
CA TYR A 2 6.73 18.14 8.55
C TYR A 2 5.79 18.43 7.38
N SER A 3 6.28 18.45 6.15
CA SER A 3 5.48 18.65 4.96
C SER A 3 5.51 17.42 4.05
N PHE A 4 4.36 16.97 3.59
CA PHE A 4 4.24 15.84 2.65
C PHE A 4 3.03 16.04 1.73
N LYS A 5 3.24 15.92 0.41
CA LYS A 5 2.21 16.14 -0.62
C LYS A 5 1.38 17.43 -0.40
N GLY A 6 2.04 18.52 0.01
CA GLY A 6 1.40 19.82 0.24
C GLY A 6 0.58 19.92 1.54
N LYS A 7 0.65 18.92 2.43
CA LYS A 7 0.03 18.96 3.76
C LYS A 7 1.08 19.15 4.85
N GLU A 8 0.73 19.91 5.87
CA GLU A 8 1.55 20.10 7.06
C GLU A 8 1.12 19.17 8.20
N TYR A 9 2.12 18.66 8.92
CA TYR A 9 1.95 17.71 9.99
C TYR A 9 2.67 18.20 11.26
N PRO A 10 2.01 18.20 12.43
CA PRO A 10 2.60 18.70 13.68
C PRO A 10 3.74 17.82 14.19
N CYS A 11 3.73 16.51 13.91
CA CYS A 11 4.75 15.58 14.38
C CYS A 11 4.97 14.38 13.43
N CYS A 12 6.06 13.63 13.63
CA CYS A 12 6.35 12.42 12.86
C CYS A 12 5.19 11.42 12.89
N ALA A 13 4.56 11.21 14.04
CA ALA A 13 3.46 10.27 14.17
C ALA A 13 2.26 10.67 13.28
N SER A 14 1.90 11.96 13.27
CA SER A 14 0.84 12.47 12.40
C SER A 14 1.17 12.34 10.90
N LEU A 15 2.44 12.56 10.53
CA LEU A 15 2.93 12.34 9.17
C LEU A 15 2.78 10.87 8.76
N THR A 16 3.28 9.95 9.59
CA THR A 16 3.17 8.50 9.36
C THR A 16 1.71 8.09 9.21
N MET A 17 0.82 8.55 10.09
CA MET A 17 -0.62 8.29 9.97
C MET A 17 -1.24 8.90 8.71
N GLY A 18 -0.72 10.02 8.22
CA GLY A 18 -1.13 10.61 6.93
C GLY A 18 -0.75 9.75 5.72
N ILE A 19 0.36 8.99 5.82
CA ILE A 19 0.88 8.16 4.73
C ILE A 19 0.27 6.75 4.79
N ILE A 20 0.43 6.05 5.91
CA ILE A 20 0.08 4.62 6.05
C ILE A 20 -1.24 4.39 6.81
N GLY A 21 -1.86 5.45 7.32
CA GLY A 21 -3.12 5.34 8.04
C GLY A 21 -4.30 5.02 7.13
N GLY A 22 -5.42 4.67 7.75
CA GLY A 22 -6.65 4.26 7.08
C GLY A 22 -6.88 2.76 7.12
N LYS A 23 -8.13 2.35 6.90
CA LYS A 23 -8.60 0.97 7.11
C LYS A 23 -7.79 -0.08 6.35
N TRP A 24 -7.30 0.25 5.16
CA TRP A 24 -6.74 -0.74 4.22
C TRP A 24 -5.23 -0.67 4.06
N LYS A 25 -4.61 0.53 4.11
CA LYS A 25 -3.16 0.67 3.91
C LYS A 25 -2.36 -0.10 4.95
N THR A 26 -2.71 0.02 6.23
CA THR A 26 -2.04 -0.69 7.31
C THR A 26 -2.17 -2.21 7.18
N VAL A 27 -3.35 -2.70 6.74
CA VAL A 27 -3.58 -4.15 6.53
C VAL A 27 -2.77 -4.68 5.34
N ILE A 28 -2.68 -3.92 4.25
CA ILE A 28 -1.82 -4.27 3.11
C ILE A 28 -0.36 -4.38 3.56
N ILE A 29 0.14 -3.39 4.30
CA ILE A 29 1.51 -3.38 4.80
C ILE A 29 1.76 -4.56 5.74
N TYR A 30 0.81 -4.86 6.64
CA TYR A 30 0.88 -6.01 7.55
C TYR A 30 1.11 -7.32 6.78
N HIS A 31 0.33 -7.60 5.73
CA HIS A 31 0.51 -8.82 4.94
C HIS A 31 1.81 -8.85 4.12
N LEU A 32 2.31 -7.69 3.70
CA LEU A 32 3.55 -7.60 2.91
C LEU A 32 4.83 -7.61 3.77
N ILE A 33 4.72 -7.40 5.08
CA ILE A 33 5.86 -7.51 6.01
C ILE A 33 6.42 -8.94 6.05
N GLU A 34 5.56 -9.95 5.91
CA GLU A 34 5.98 -11.36 5.92
C GLU A 34 6.66 -11.77 4.61
N GLY A 35 6.40 -11.06 3.51
CA GLY A 35 7.02 -11.29 2.22
C GLY A 35 6.21 -10.75 1.05
N PRO A 36 6.76 -10.82 -0.17
CA PRO A 36 6.06 -10.38 -1.37
C PRO A 36 4.89 -11.31 -1.69
N LEU A 37 3.69 -10.74 -1.84
CA LEU A 37 2.48 -11.44 -2.26
C LEU A 37 2.07 -11.03 -3.67
N ARG A 38 1.56 -11.99 -4.46
CA ARG A 38 0.84 -11.66 -5.70
C ARG A 38 -0.47 -10.97 -5.35
N TYR A 39 -0.98 -10.16 -6.28
CA TYR A 39 -2.24 -9.44 -6.10
C TYR A 39 -3.41 -10.34 -5.63
N ASN A 40 -3.54 -11.52 -6.23
CA ASN A 40 -4.60 -12.47 -5.88
C ASN A 40 -4.41 -13.12 -4.51
N GLU A 41 -3.17 -13.27 -4.03
CA GLU A 41 -2.88 -13.80 -2.69
C GLU A 41 -3.24 -12.75 -1.64
N LEU A 42 -2.77 -11.52 -1.82
CA LEU A 42 -3.14 -10.40 -0.94
C LEU A 42 -4.65 -10.16 -0.89
N ARG A 43 -5.35 -10.28 -2.02
CA ARG A 43 -6.81 -10.17 -2.08
C ARG A 43 -7.52 -11.28 -1.29
N LYS A 44 -6.97 -12.50 -1.25
CA LYS A 44 -7.55 -13.60 -0.46
C LYS A 44 -7.44 -13.34 1.03
N GLU A 45 -6.34 -12.74 1.48
CA GLU A 45 -6.15 -12.34 2.87
C GLU A 45 -7.07 -11.18 3.30
N MET A 46 -7.55 -10.39 2.33
CA MET A 46 -8.40 -9.23 2.55
C MET A 46 -9.81 -9.40 1.93
N PRO A 47 -10.63 -10.41 2.32
CA PRO A 47 -11.88 -10.73 1.61
C PRO A 47 -12.94 -9.63 1.63
N THR A 48 -12.84 -8.66 2.54
CA THR A 48 -13.79 -7.54 2.69
C THR A 48 -13.42 -6.31 1.84
N VAL A 49 -12.23 -6.28 1.22
CA VAL A 49 -11.82 -5.18 0.35
C VAL A 49 -12.29 -5.45 -1.08
N THR A 50 -12.82 -4.43 -1.75
CA THR A 50 -13.14 -4.54 -3.18
C THR A 50 -11.87 -4.43 -4.02
N GLU A 51 -11.84 -5.07 -5.20
CA GLU A 51 -10.68 -5.00 -6.12
C GLU A 51 -10.29 -3.57 -6.47
N ARG A 52 -11.29 -2.73 -6.76
CA ARG A 52 -11.06 -1.30 -7.03
C ARG A 52 -10.37 -0.62 -5.86
N THR A 53 -10.80 -0.89 -4.64
CA THR A 53 -10.21 -0.29 -3.44
C THR A 53 -8.80 -0.80 -3.24
N LEU A 54 -8.57 -2.11 -3.31
CA LEU A 54 -7.24 -2.71 -3.15
C LEU A 54 -6.25 -2.15 -4.18
N SER A 55 -6.65 -2.09 -5.45
CA SER A 55 -5.85 -1.52 -6.54
C SER A 55 -5.51 -0.04 -6.30
N LEU A 56 -6.49 0.77 -5.87
CA LEU A 56 -6.26 2.18 -5.55
C LEU A 56 -5.29 2.37 -4.38
N GLN A 57 -5.45 1.56 -3.31
CA GLN A 57 -4.59 1.65 -2.14
C GLN A 57 -3.16 1.19 -2.44
N LEU A 58 -2.99 0.10 -3.20
CA LEU A 58 -1.68 -0.37 -3.67
C LEU A 58 -0.99 0.69 -4.55
N LYS A 59 -1.71 1.29 -5.50
CA LYS A 59 -1.17 2.38 -6.33
C LYS A 59 -0.74 3.57 -5.48
N THR A 60 -1.53 3.95 -4.48
CA THR A 60 -1.17 5.06 -3.58
C THR A 60 0.07 4.72 -2.76
N LEU A 61 0.17 3.50 -2.22
CA LEU A 61 1.34 3.03 -1.47
C LEU A 61 2.60 2.94 -2.35
N GLU A 62 2.44 2.57 -3.63
CA GLU A 62 3.51 2.58 -4.63
C GLU A 62 3.99 4.00 -4.93
N GLU A 63 3.07 4.93 -5.18
CA GLU A 63 3.38 6.37 -5.38
C GLU A 63 4.00 7.02 -4.13
N ASP A 64 3.62 6.57 -2.93
CA ASP A 64 4.21 7.01 -1.65
C ASP A 64 5.58 6.34 -1.38
N GLY A 65 6.02 5.39 -2.23
CA GLY A 65 7.29 4.67 -2.09
C GLY A 65 7.30 3.62 -0.96
N ILE A 66 6.13 3.21 -0.47
CA ILE A 66 5.97 2.28 0.66
C ILE A 66 5.93 0.81 0.19
N VAL A 67 5.43 0.55 -1.01
CA VAL A 67 5.33 -0.79 -1.61
C VAL A 67 5.93 -0.77 -3.01
N GLU A 68 6.64 -1.83 -3.38
CA GLU A 68 7.15 -2.02 -4.74
C GLU A 68 6.26 -3.00 -5.52
N ARG A 69 5.89 -2.63 -6.75
CA ARG A 69 5.18 -3.53 -7.67
C ARG A 69 6.14 -4.10 -8.71
N LYS A 70 6.33 -5.42 -8.67
CA LYS A 70 7.12 -6.15 -9.67
C LYS A 70 6.23 -6.85 -10.70
N VAL A 71 6.40 -6.49 -11.98
CA VAL A 71 5.70 -7.14 -13.10
C VAL A 71 6.58 -8.26 -13.66
N TYR A 72 6.09 -9.49 -13.57
CA TYR A 72 6.74 -10.65 -14.18
C TYR A 72 6.18 -10.84 -15.59
N THR A 73 6.96 -10.51 -16.62
CA THR A 73 6.64 -10.92 -18.00
C THR A 73 7.17 -12.33 -18.22
N THR A 74 6.28 -13.31 -18.34
CA THR A 74 6.66 -14.62 -18.87
C THR A 74 6.66 -14.50 -20.39
N LYS A 75 7.83 -14.21 -20.97
CA LYS A 75 8.07 -14.48 -22.40
C LYS A 75 8.05 -16.00 -22.57
N HIS A 76 6.90 -16.57 -22.89
CA HIS A 76 6.86 -17.88 -23.53
C HIS A 76 7.30 -17.65 -24.99
N HIS A 77 8.49 -18.14 -25.34
CA HIS A 77 8.83 -18.52 -26.71
C HIS A 77 8.31 -19.93 -26.94
#